data_AF-A0AAV7D1E1-F1
#
_entry.id   AF-A0AAV7D1E1-F1
#
_cell.length_a   1.000
_cell.length_b   1.000
_cell.length_c   1.000
_cell.angle_alpha   90.00
_cell.angle_beta   90.00
_cell.angle_gamma   90.00
#
_symmetry.space_group_name_H-M   'P 1'
#
loop_
_entity.id
_entity.type
_entity.pdbx_description
1 polymer ?
#
loop_
_entity_poly.entity_id
_entity_poly.type
_entity_poly.pdbx_seq_one_letter_code
_entity_poly.pdbx_strand_id
1 'polypeptide(L)'
;MNCGDHFVQTLKKLSYPKASKLNGEDFDWLFETTDAKSFLDWFCANVTEQNVVSEEKLQAYKELKESGKALLDEKALEEVMKTCKPSSSGTSALEEVAVEKLEEELHALQRLRGLHLKRRNKLQMMASANLHSCLKLKDEEDREAKALNETLSILQVTNNKLNHKLHTVVEGIQKLISFYGPQDGGQSSSSAPIFLFQVLLDKYLACEEQSTATLTQFTKEHFFEGLTKCIEGSDDDFQLLQLDDEAQHDPDLEEKCKEMMRLQLAYISARHKLIETKAKNASIKAGLQWAEANASAAQSQASQKDKLPVRISSLKDETSKIENNIESIKKETLPGLVRESAQLLNMPIVKGDYDMQMARHKVYTSRQDLVCSHLMKQRASFEILLLGFELELRKQRNVNSQLEALIQELRQSAERLQARSMMMSDTSLMASNKPRVSIDSKDPSSHGLFQLLDGDNTQKLFRTYSGLESLAQKLSLDIKTLEDQLAVSQQEQSLFMSKLEANMKTLQDYMYPEGTELVLSTKEVSSHFQQLSSHLEKLNHILLEVLEDLRVKRKILQSSKLDKLEKELYVYFFQNEELLKSIVQNLESQADIHTT
;
A
#
# COMPACT_ATOMS: atom_id res chain seq x y z
N MET A 1 -52.22 12.49 34.50
CA MET A 1 -52.13 11.69 35.74
C MET A 1 -53.33 12.13 36.56
N ASN A 2 -54.35 11.30 36.70
CA ASN A 2 -55.61 11.70 37.35
C ASN A 2 -55.53 11.42 38.87
N CYS A 3 -54.59 12.06 39.55
CA CYS A 3 -54.36 11.84 40.98
C CYS A 3 -55.41 12.59 41.83
N GLY A 4 -55.81 13.79 41.39
CA GLY A 4 -56.87 14.58 41.98
C GLY A 4 -58.26 13.94 41.83
N ASP A 5 -58.55 13.26 40.73
CA ASP A 5 -59.78 12.45 40.60
C ASP A 5 -59.81 11.28 41.59
N HIS A 6 -58.67 10.62 41.81
CA HIS A 6 -58.58 9.53 42.78
C HIS A 6 -58.84 10.04 44.21
N PHE A 7 -58.39 11.26 44.52
CA PHE A 7 -58.66 11.93 45.79
C PHE A 7 -60.14 12.33 45.96
N VAL A 8 -60.79 12.85 44.92
CA VAL A 8 -62.23 13.17 44.98
C VAL A 8 -63.07 11.90 45.06
N GLN A 9 -62.64 10.79 44.44
CA GLN A 9 -63.30 9.50 44.57
C GLN A 9 -63.18 8.90 45.97
N THR A 10 -62.02 9.02 46.64
CA THR A 10 -61.88 8.56 48.03
C THR A 10 -62.71 9.42 48.97
N LEU A 11 -62.81 10.74 48.76
CA LEU A 11 -63.73 11.61 49.51
C LEU A 11 -65.21 11.28 49.29
N LYS A 12 -65.60 10.85 48.08
CA LYS A 12 -66.95 10.33 47.80
C LYS A 12 -67.21 9.02 48.54
N LYS A 13 -66.25 8.10 48.59
CA LYS A 13 -66.34 6.86 49.38
C LYS A 13 -66.48 7.17 50.88
N LEU A 14 -65.80 8.20 51.38
CA LEU A 14 -65.88 8.62 52.78
C LEU A 14 -67.18 9.40 53.14
N SER A 15 -68.15 9.48 52.22
CA SER A 15 -69.46 10.11 52.44
C SER A 15 -69.38 11.60 52.86
N TYR A 16 -68.39 12.35 52.35
CA TYR A 16 -68.26 13.77 52.66
C TYR A 16 -69.38 14.60 51.99
N PRO A 17 -70.14 15.43 52.75
CA PRO A 17 -71.40 16.02 52.28
C PRO A 17 -71.29 17.02 51.13
N LYS A 18 -70.08 17.49 50.78
CA LYS A 18 -69.83 18.37 49.61
C LYS A 18 -68.99 17.72 48.51
N ALA A 19 -68.71 16.41 48.61
CA ALA A 19 -67.82 15.70 47.67
C ALA A 19 -68.35 15.64 46.23
N SER A 20 -69.66 15.77 46.03
CA SER A 20 -70.29 15.81 44.71
C SER A 20 -70.15 17.16 43.98
N LYS A 21 -69.68 18.21 44.64
CA LYS A 21 -69.46 19.55 44.06
C LYS A 21 -68.00 19.87 43.74
N LEU A 22 -67.08 18.94 44.01
CA LEU A 22 -65.65 19.10 43.83
C LEU A 22 -65.20 18.43 42.52
N ASN A 23 -64.38 19.12 41.73
CA ASN A 23 -63.77 18.59 40.51
C ASN A 23 -62.35 18.10 40.81
N GLY A 24 -61.95 16.96 40.23
CA GLY A 24 -60.64 16.35 40.50
C GLY A 24 -59.46 17.13 39.93
N GLU A 25 -59.65 17.83 38.82
CA GLU A 25 -58.61 18.64 38.16
C GLU A 25 -58.11 19.80 39.04
N ASP A 26 -58.97 20.34 39.92
CA ASP A 26 -58.60 21.41 40.86
C ASP A 26 -57.61 20.95 41.96
N PHE A 27 -57.44 19.63 42.13
CA PHE A 27 -56.59 19.02 43.17
C PHE A 27 -55.34 18.35 42.63
N ASP A 28 -55.13 18.30 41.31
CA ASP A 28 -53.94 17.68 40.72
C ASP A 28 -52.64 18.39 41.14
N TRP A 29 -52.67 19.72 41.32
CA TRP A 29 -51.50 20.49 41.79
C TRP A 29 -51.00 20.07 43.18
N LEU A 30 -51.89 19.53 44.03
CA LEU A 30 -51.53 19.13 45.40
C LEU A 30 -50.66 17.87 45.41
N PHE A 31 -50.79 17.01 44.38
CA PHE A 31 -49.99 15.81 44.19
C PHE A 31 -48.63 16.09 43.52
N GLU A 32 -48.42 17.31 43.01
CA GLU A 32 -47.12 17.74 42.48
C GLU A 32 -46.17 18.22 43.58
N THR A 33 -46.69 18.54 44.78
CA THR A 33 -45.86 18.95 45.93
C THR A 33 -45.27 17.72 46.63
N THR A 34 -43.94 17.61 46.69
CA THR A 34 -43.21 16.41 47.20
C THR A 34 -43.57 16.03 48.63
N ASP A 35 -43.87 17.02 49.48
CA ASP A 35 -44.12 16.80 50.91
C ASP A 35 -45.54 16.27 51.15
N ALA A 36 -46.51 16.72 50.35
CA ALA A 36 -47.91 16.30 50.46
C ALA A 36 -48.19 15.00 49.70
N LYS A 37 -47.42 14.68 48.65
CA LYS A 37 -47.62 13.50 47.80
C LYS A 37 -47.61 12.19 48.59
N SER A 38 -46.61 11.99 49.44
CA SER A 38 -46.47 10.78 50.26
C SER A 38 -47.68 10.54 51.18
N PHE A 39 -48.20 11.63 51.76
CA PHE A 39 -49.36 11.58 52.64
C PHE A 39 -50.67 11.38 51.87
N LEU A 40 -50.84 12.06 50.73
CA LEU A 40 -52.04 11.96 49.90
C LEU A 40 -52.16 10.60 49.21
N ASP A 41 -51.05 10.03 48.75
CA ASP A 41 -51.00 8.67 48.23
C ASP A 41 -51.36 7.66 49.33
N TRP A 42 -50.84 7.84 50.55
CA TRP A 42 -51.22 7.02 51.71
C TRP A 42 -52.71 7.18 52.07
N PHE A 43 -53.22 8.41 52.10
CA PHE A 43 -54.61 8.71 52.43
C PHE A 43 -55.56 8.06 51.42
N CYS A 44 -55.24 8.16 50.13
CA CYS A 44 -56.03 7.57 49.06
C CYS A 44 -55.98 6.04 49.04
N ALA A 45 -54.88 5.43 49.49
CA ALA A 45 -54.72 3.98 49.52
C ALA A 45 -55.33 3.32 50.77
N ASN A 46 -55.23 3.97 51.94
CA ASN A 46 -55.50 3.31 53.23
C ASN A 46 -56.74 3.79 53.97
N VAL A 47 -57.35 4.92 53.59
CA VAL A 47 -58.54 5.43 54.29
C VAL A 47 -59.82 4.93 53.59
N THR A 48 -60.56 4.06 54.28
CA THR A 48 -61.81 3.45 53.82
C THR A 48 -62.98 3.80 54.75
N GLU A 49 -64.22 3.51 54.32
CA GLU A 49 -65.48 3.77 55.05
C GLU A 49 -65.48 3.28 56.51
N GLN A 50 -64.66 2.28 56.84
CA GLN A 50 -64.52 1.73 58.19
C GLN A 50 -63.78 2.66 59.17
N ASN A 51 -62.99 3.61 58.66
CA ASN A 51 -62.21 4.56 59.45
C ASN A 51 -63.00 5.86 59.74
N VAL A 52 -64.20 5.99 59.19
CA VAL A 52 -65.11 7.11 59.45
C VAL A 52 -66.09 6.69 60.54
N VAL A 53 -66.19 7.50 61.59
CA VAL A 53 -67.11 7.25 62.70
C VAL A 53 -68.54 7.38 62.19
N SER A 54 -69.25 6.26 62.08
CA SER A 54 -70.66 6.25 61.70
C SER A 54 -71.53 6.97 62.74
N GLU A 55 -72.63 7.56 62.29
CA GLU A 55 -73.55 8.34 63.14
C GLU A 55 -74.12 7.47 64.29
N GLU A 56 -74.26 6.16 64.06
CA GLU A 56 -74.60 5.15 65.06
C GLU A 56 -73.52 4.94 66.14
N LYS A 57 -72.23 4.95 65.77
CA LYS A 57 -71.12 4.87 66.74
C LYS A 57 -70.98 6.16 67.54
N LEU A 58 -71.35 7.29 66.95
CA LEU A 58 -71.42 8.59 67.63
C LEU A 58 -72.61 8.66 68.61
N GLN A 59 -73.75 8.06 68.28
CA GLN A 59 -74.89 7.89 69.19
C GLN A 59 -74.57 6.89 70.30
N ALA A 60 -73.97 5.73 69.98
CA ALA A 60 -73.51 4.76 70.98
C ALA A 60 -72.44 5.36 71.91
N TYR A 61 -71.54 6.23 71.42
CA TYR A 61 -70.59 6.96 72.26
C TYR A 61 -71.26 8.02 73.15
N LYS A 62 -72.28 8.73 72.64
CA LYS A 62 -73.08 9.67 73.45
C LYS A 62 -73.90 8.95 74.52
N GLU A 63 -74.53 7.83 74.18
CA GLU A 63 -75.23 6.95 75.12
C GLU A 63 -74.26 6.33 76.15
N LEU A 64 -73.04 5.95 75.75
CA LEU A 64 -72.00 5.46 76.67
C LEU A 64 -71.52 6.56 77.62
N LYS A 65 -71.38 7.80 77.12
CA LYS A 65 -71.04 9.00 77.91
C LYS A 65 -72.16 9.42 78.87
N GLU A 66 -73.42 9.26 78.47
CA GLU A 66 -74.60 9.50 79.31
C GLU A 66 -74.85 8.35 80.31
N SER A 67 -74.37 7.12 80.02
CA SER A 67 -74.51 5.94 80.89
C SER A 67 -73.52 5.88 82.08
N GLY A 68 -72.63 6.87 82.23
CA GLY A 68 -71.79 7.06 83.41
C GLY A 68 -70.77 5.95 83.71
N LYS A 69 -70.54 5.00 82.79
CA LYS A 69 -69.48 3.98 82.93
C LYS A 69 -68.13 4.58 82.51
N ALA A 70 -67.10 4.37 83.33
CA ALA A 70 -65.76 4.89 83.10
C ALA A 70 -65.22 4.41 81.73
N LEU A 71 -65.10 5.34 80.80
CA LEU A 71 -64.30 5.16 79.60
C LEU A 71 -62.85 4.94 80.04
N LEU A 72 -62.17 3.93 79.46
CA LEU A 72 -60.74 3.73 79.67
C LEU A 72 -60.01 4.96 79.11
N ASP A 73 -59.74 5.90 80.01
CA ASP A 73 -58.92 7.07 79.73
C ASP A 73 -57.45 6.65 79.68
N GLU A 74 -56.62 7.40 78.97
CA GLU A 74 -55.20 7.10 78.68
C GLU A 74 -54.40 6.75 79.96
N LYS A 75 -54.82 7.31 81.11
CA LYS A 75 -54.26 7.06 82.43
C LYS A 75 -54.62 5.70 83.03
N ALA A 76 -55.82 5.16 82.76
CA ALA A 76 -56.23 3.82 83.19
C ALA A 76 -55.57 2.72 82.35
N LEU A 77 -55.27 3.00 81.08
CA LEU A 77 -54.49 2.11 80.21
C LEU A 77 -53.00 2.12 80.58
N GLU A 78 -52.43 3.27 80.98
CA GLU A 78 -51.08 3.34 81.55
C GLU A 78 -50.96 2.58 82.89
N GLU A 79 -51.99 2.56 83.73
CA GLU A 79 -51.99 1.79 84.98
C GLU A 79 -52.08 0.27 84.73
N VAL A 80 -52.81 -0.16 83.71
CA VAL A 80 -52.82 -1.57 83.24
C VAL A 80 -51.48 -1.96 82.59
N MET A 81 -50.86 -1.07 81.81
CA MET A 81 -49.52 -1.31 81.25
C MET A 81 -48.41 -1.28 82.31
N LYS A 82 -48.57 -0.53 83.41
CA LYS A 82 -47.64 -0.54 84.56
C LYS A 82 -47.81 -1.75 85.46
N THR A 83 -49.00 -2.37 85.51
CA THR A 83 -49.26 -3.62 86.25
C THR A 83 -48.93 -4.88 85.43
N CYS A 84 -48.95 -4.79 84.10
CA CYS A 84 -48.33 -5.76 83.19
C CYS A 84 -46.82 -5.51 83.00
N LYS A 85 -46.04 -5.56 84.09
CA LYS A 85 -44.61 -5.85 83.95
C LYS A 85 -44.47 -7.30 83.49
N PRO A 86 -43.61 -7.63 82.51
CA PRO A 86 -43.30 -9.03 82.23
C PRO A 86 -42.70 -9.58 83.51
N SER A 87 -43.40 -10.55 84.10
CA SER A 87 -42.77 -11.43 85.06
C SER A 87 -41.57 -12.02 84.34
N SER A 88 -40.38 -11.77 84.87
CA SER A 88 -39.16 -12.49 84.54
C SER A 88 -39.35 -13.95 84.99
N SER A 89 -40.21 -14.68 84.30
CA SER A 89 -40.22 -16.14 84.29
C SER A 89 -39.33 -16.55 83.14
N GLY A 90 -38.24 -17.26 83.45
CA GLY A 90 -37.21 -17.65 82.50
C GLY A 90 -37.77 -18.20 81.19
N THR A 91 -37.77 -17.35 80.17
CA THR A 91 -37.66 -17.77 78.78
C THR A 91 -36.21 -18.15 78.54
N SER A 92 -36.05 -19.33 77.97
CA SER A 92 -34.83 -20.13 77.96
C SER A 92 -33.59 -19.37 77.48
N ALA A 93 -32.43 -19.69 78.08
CA ALA A 93 -31.09 -19.40 77.54
C ALA A 93 -30.91 -19.78 76.05
N LEU A 94 -31.86 -20.51 75.45
CA LEU A 94 -31.91 -20.83 74.03
C LEU A 94 -32.22 -19.63 73.12
N GLU A 95 -33.03 -18.66 73.58
CA GLU A 95 -33.42 -17.49 72.76
C GLU A 95 -32.35 -16.40 72.79
N GLU A 96 -31.72 -16.12 73.94
CA GLU A 96 -30.57 -15.20 74.02
C GLU A 96 -29.37 -15.75 73.23
N VAL A 97 -29.07 -17.05 73.35
CA VAL A 97 -28.03 -17.70 72.54
C VAL A 97 -28.38 -17.72 71.04
N ALA A 98 -29.67 -17.77 70.68
CA ALA A 98 -30.09 -17.67 69.28
C ALA A 98 -29.97 -16.24 68.74
N VAL A 99 -30.28 -15.22 69.54
CA VAL A 99 -30.10 -13.81 69.17
C VAL A 99 -28.61 -13.47 69.07
N GLU A 100 -27.77 -13.91 70.01
CA GLU A 100 -26.31 -13.74 69.94
C GLU A 100 -25.73 -14.40 68.68
N LYS A 101 -26.16 -15.62 68.32
CA LYS A 101 -25.77 -16.27 67.07
C LYS A 101 -26.21 -15.50 65.83
N LEU A 102 -27.43 -14.96 65.82
CA LEU A 102 -27.92 -14.13 64.71
C LEU A 102 -27.16 -12.80 64.60
N GLU A 103 -26.76 -12.20 65.72
CA GLU A 103 -25.90 -11.00 65.74
C GLU A 103 -24.49 -11.30 65.23
N GLU A 104 -23.90 -12.44 65.62
CA GLU A 104 -22.63 -12.94 65.09
C GLU A 104 -22.71 -13.21 63.57
N GLU A 105 -23.80 -13.82 63.11
CA GLU A 105 -24.09 -14.05 61.69
C GLU A 105 -24.27 -12.73 60.93
N LEU A 106 -24.98 -11.75 61.51
CA LEU A 106 -25.16 -10.41 60.94
C LEU A 106 -23.81 -9.71 60.81
N HIS A 107 -22.97 -9.76 61.84
CA HIS A 107 -21.61 -9.23 61.79
C HIS A 107 -20.71 -9.97 60.79
N ALA A 108 -20.86 -11.29 60.64
CA ALA A 108 -20.17 -12.06 59.60
C ALA A 108 -20.62 -11.64 58.19
N LEU A 109 -21.93 -11.49 57.96
CA LEU A 109 -22.50 -11.03 56.70
C LEU A 109 -22.10 -9.58 56.37
N GLN A 110 -22.02 -8.69 57.36
CA GLN A 110 -21.50 -7.33 57.18
C GLN A 110 -20.03 -7.31 56.75
N ARG A 111 -19.18 -8.15 57.37
CA ARG A 111 -17.78 -8.32 56.97
C ARG A 111 -17.68 -8.86 55.54
N LEU A 112 -18.51 -9.85 55.20
CA LEU A 112 -18.59 -10.47 53.88
C LEU A 112 -19.04 -9.45 52.81
N ARG A 113 -20.08 -8.66 53.10
CA ARG A 113 -20.53 -7.54 52.25
C ARG A 113 -19.44 -6.49 52.04
N GLY A 114 -18.71 -6.12 53.10
CA GLY A 114 -17.57 -5.21 53.01
C GLY A 114 -16.45 -5.74 52.10
N LEU A 115 -16.16 -7.04 52.18
CA LEU A 115 -15.21 -7.72 51.30
C LEU A 115 -15.68 -7.72 49.84
N HIS A 116 -16.96 -8.03 49.58
CA HIS A 116 -17.53 -7.97 48.24
C HIS A 116 -17.49 -6.57 47.65
N LEU A 117 -17.78 -5.53 48.44
CA LEU A 117 -17.71 -4.15 47.98
C LEU A 117 -16.27 -3.75 47.59
N LYS A 118 -15.27 -4.14 48.39
CA LYS A 118 -13.84 -3.95 48.07
C LYS A 118 -13.45 -4.67 46.78
N ARG A 119 -13.87 -5.93 46.61
CA ARG A 119 -13.62 -6.71 45.37
C ARG A 119 -14.26 -6.04 44.15
N ARG A 120 -15.53 -5.62 44.27
CA ARG A 120 -16.25 -4.91 43.20
C ARG A 120 -15.55 -3.62 42.82
N ASN A 121 -15.18 -2.79 43.80
CA ASN A 121 -14.49 -1.52 43.53
C ASN A 121 -13.12 -1.77 42.88
N LYS A 122 -12.36 -2.79 43.31
CA LYS A 122 -11.10 -3.18 42.68
C LYS A 122 -11.30 -3.61 41.22
N LEU A 123 -12.32 -4.43 40.94
CA LEU A 123 -12.66 -4.85 39.58
C LEU A 123 -13.11 -3.67 38.72
N GLN A 124 -13.88 -2.74 39.27
CA GLN A 124 -14.31 -1.53 38.56
C GLN A 124 -13.12 -0.63 38.21
N MET A 125 -12.14 -0.47 39.11
CA MET A 125 -10.90 0.27 38.83
C MET A 125 -10.04 -0.41 37.76
N MET A 126 -9.95 -1.74 37.78
CA MET A 126 -9.25 -2.48 36.71
C MET A 126 -9.98 -2.37 35.37
N ALA A 127 -11.31 -2.45 35.37
CA ALA A 127 -12.12 -2.29 34.17
C ALA A 127 -12.00 -0.89 33.56
N SER A 128 -12.00 0.17 34.39
CA SER A 128 -11.80 1.54 33.90
C SER A 128 -10.38 1.78 33.41
N ALA A 129 -9.36 1.23 34.09
CA ALA A 129 -7.97 1.30 33.64
C ALA A 129 -7.78 0.58 32.29
N ASN A 130 -8.35 -0.61 32.14
CA ASN A 130 -8.33 -1.35 30.87
C ASN A 130 -9.06 -0.60 29.77
N LEU A 131 -10.26 -0.06 30.03
CA LEU A 131 -11.00 0.74 29.05
C LEU A 131 -10.17 1.94 28.57
N HIS A 132 -9.54 2.66 29.49
CA HIS A 132 -8.69 3.79 29.15
C HIS A 132 -7.44 3.36 28.35
N SER A 133 -6.85 2.21 28.67
CA SER A 133 -5.75 1.64 27.88
C SER A 133 -6.20 1.26 26.47
N CYS A 134 -7.37 0.65 26.31
CA CYS A 134 -7.95 0.32 25.01
C CYS A 134 -8.24 1.57 24.18
N LEU A 135 -8.75 2.64 24.81
CA LEU A 135 -9.00 3.91 24.12
C LEU A 135 -7.68 4.54 23.64
N LYS A 136 -6.62 4.54 24.46
CA LYS A 136 -5.30 5.02 24.04
C LYS A 136 -4.72 4.24 22.86
N LEU A 137 -4.82 2.90 22.91
CA LEU A 137 -4.39 2.04 21.80
C LEU A 137 -5.19 2.33 20.53
N LYS A 138 -6.49 2.57 20.64
CA LYS A 138 -7.33 2.96 19.51
C LYS A 138 -6.94 4.31 18.93
N ASP A 139 -6.66 5.30 19.78
CA ASP A 139 -6.17 6.60 19.31
C ASP A 139 -4.80 6.48 18.62
N GLU A 140 -3.93 5.58 19.08
CA GLU A 140 -2.65 5.27 18.42
C GLU A 140 -2.87 4.58 17.07
N GLU A 141 -3.74 3.58 17.00
CA GLU A 141 -4.14 2.92 15.76
C GLU A 141 -4.71 3.92 14.74
N ASP A 142 -5.61 4.81 15.16
CA ASP A 142 -6.18 5.85 14.30
C ASP A 142 -5.12 6.85 13.81
N ARG A 143 -4.10 7.16 14.62
CA ARG A 143 -2.97 8.02 14.20
C ARG A 143 -2.10 7.33 13.16
N GLU A 144 -1.72 6.08 13.39
CA GLU A 144 -0.93 5.30 12.43
C GLU A 144 -1.71 5.04 11.13
N ALA A 145 -3.01 4.78 11.20
CA ALA A 145 -3.88 4.62 10.04
C ALA A 145 -3.95 5.92 9.21
N LYS A 146 -4.01 7.09 9.86
CA LYS A 146 -3.94 8.39 9.17
C LYS A 146 -2.58 8.60 8.50
N ALA A 147 -1.48 8.34 9.21
CA ALA A 147 -0.13 8.46 8.65
C ALA A 147 0.06 7.51 7.45
N LEU A 148 -0.41 6.27 7.54
CA LEU A 148 -0.41 5.32 6.42
C LEU A 148 -1.19 5.87 5.22
N ASN A 149 -2.43 6.36 5.44
CA ASN A 149 -3.25 6.91 4.36
C ASN A 149 -2.60 8.15 3.72
N GLU A 150 -1.94 9.01 4.49
CA GLU A 150 -1.18 10.14 3.97
C GLU A 150 -0.01 9.68 3.09
N THR A 151 0.78 8.69 3.54
CA THR A 151 1.87 8.14 2.74
C THR A 151 1.37 7.46 1.46
N LEU A 152 0.26 6.73 1.53
CA LEU A 152 -0.39 6.13 0.36
C LEU A 152 -0.86 7.18 -0.64
N SER A 153 -1.46 8.27 -0.16
CA SER A 153 -1.87 9.40 -1.01
C SER A 153 -0.68 10.05 -1.71
N ILE A 154 0.43 10.29 -0.99
CA ILE A 154 1.67 10.82 -1.57
C ILE A 154 2.23 9.86 -2.63
N LEU A 155 2.24 8.55 -2.36
CA LEU A 155 2.68 7.53 -3.31
C LEU A 155 1.79 7.49 -4.55
N GLN A 156 0.47 7.61 -4.41
CA GLN A 156 -0.46 7.68 -5.55
C GLN A 156 -0.21 8.92 -6.41
N VAL A 157 -0.04 10.10 -5.80
CA VAL A 157 0.25 11.35 -6.52
C VAL A 157 1.59 11.24 -7.27
N THR A 158 2.62 10.72 -6.62
CA THR A 158 3.95 10.54 -7.25
C THR A 158 3.93 9.52 -8.38
N ASN A 159 3.19 8.41 -8.23
CA ASN A 159 2.99 7.41 -9.29
C ASN A 159 2.26 8.02 -10.50
N ASN A 160 1.17 8.76 -10.27
CA ASN A 160 0.44 9.45 -11.34
C ASN A 160 1.34 10.46 -12.08
N LYS A 161 2.17 11.22 -11.35
CA LYS A 161 3.14 12.15 -11.95
C LYS A 161 4.18 11.42 -12.80
N LEU A 162 4.67 10.26 -12.34
CA LEU A 162 5.64 9.44 -13.09
C LEU A 162 5.02 8.86 -14.35
N ASN A 163 3.81 8.31 -14.27
CA ASN A 163 3.08 7.79 -15.43
C ASN A 163 2.81 8.90 -16.46
N HIS A 164 2.42 10.10 -16.02
CA HIS A 164 2.26 11.24 -16.92
C HIS A 164 3.58 11.59 -17.63
N LYS A 165 4.70 11.65 -16.90
CA LYS A 165 6.02 11.87 -17.52
C LYS A 165 6.38 10.78 -18.53
N LEU A 166 6.13 9.51 -18.22
CA LEU A 166 6.36 8.42 -19.18
C LEU A 166 5.50 8.58 -20.44
N HIS A 167 4.22 8.94 -20.30
CA HIS A 167 3.37 9.25 -21.45
C HIS A 167 3.91 10.41 -22.28
N THR A 168 4.37 11.49 -21.68
CA THR A 168 4.97 12.62 -22.43
C THR A 168 6.23 12.20 -23.20
N VAL A 169 7.03 11.29 -22.66
CA VAL A 169 8.20 10.72 -23.36
C VAL A 169 7.76 9.86 -24.54
N VAL A 170 6.75 9.01 -24.35
CA VAL A 170 6.19 8.17 -25.43
C VAL A 170 5.61 9.04 -26.55
N GLU A 171 4.86 10.09 -26.23
CA GLU A 171 4.34 11.05 -27.22
C GLU A 171 5.47 11.78 -27.95
N GLY A 172 6.53 12.16 -27.24
CA GLY A 172 7.73 12.77 -27.83
C GLY A 172 8.43 11.83 -28.81
N ILE A 173 8.58 10.55 -28.46
CA ILE A 173 9.12 9.51 -29.33
C ILE A 173 8.20 9.27 -30.53
N GLN A 174 6.88 9.26 -30.35
CA GLN A 174 5.92 9.09 -31.45
C GLN A 174 5.98 10.25 -32.45
N LYS A 175 6.14 11.49 -31.96
CA LYS A 175 6.43 12.66 -32.81
C LYS A 175 7.76 12.51 -33.54
N LEU A 176 8.80 12.05 -32.83
CA LEU A 176 10.11 11.79 -33.46
C LEU A 176 9.99 10.76 -34.59
N ILE A 177 9.32 9.63 -34.36
CA ILE A 177 9.06 8.59 -35.35
C ILE A 177 8.30 9.16 -36.57
N SER A 178 7.33 10.04 -36.35
CA SER A 178 6.59 10.68 -37.44
C SER A 178 7.48 11.50 -38.39
N PHE A 179 8.62 12.02 -37.92
CA PHE A 179 9.58 12.72 -38.77
C PHE A 179 10.42 11.79 -39.65
N TYR A 180 10.58 10.51 -39.28
CA TYR A 180 11.33 9.51 -40.05
C TYR A 180 10.44 8.57 -40.87
N GLY A 181 9.13 8.59 -40.66
CA GLY A 181 8.18 7.75 -41.40
C GLY A 181 8.22 8.07 -42.90
N PRO A 182 8.07 7.06 -43.79
CA PRO A 182 7.98 7.29 -45.22
C PRO A 182 6.77 8.19 -45.49
N GLN A 183 7.02 9.35 -46.13
CA GLN A 183 5.96 10.06 -46.82
C GLN A 183 5.55 9.21 -48.00
N ASP A 184 4.61 8.29 -47.79
CA ASP A 184 3.93 7.65 -48.90
C ASP A 184 3.30 8.75 -49.75
N GLY A 185 3.68 8.79 -51.02
CA GLY A 185 3.36 9.83 -52.00
C GLY A 185 1.90 9.91 -52.42
N GLY A 186 0.97 9.68 -51.49
CA GLY A 186 -0.46 9.74 -51.72
C GLY A 186 -1.14 10.55 -50.63
N GLN A 187 -1.56 11.76 -50.99
CA GLN A 187 -2.55 12.60 -50.31
C GLN A 187 -2.01 13.62 -49.30
N SER A 188 -1.86 14.84 -49.83
CA SER A 188 -2.36 16.08 -49.22
C SER A 188 -2.08 16.27 -47.72
N SER A 189 -0.81 16.36 -47.37
CA SER A 189 -0.37 17.31 -46.35
C SER A 189 1.01 17.81 -46.72
N SER A 190 1.05 19.10 -47.02
CA SER A 190 2.20 19.94 -47.30
C SER A 190 3.17 20.01 -46.11
N SER A 191 3.76 18.88 -45.70
CA SER A 191 4.95 18.93 -44.87
C SER A 191 6.14 19.07 -45.80
N ALA A 192 6.80 20.21 -45.74
CA ALA A 192 8.12 20.34 -46.34
C ALA A 192 9.03 19.21 -45.84
N PRO A 193 9.94 18.69 -46.68
CA PRO A 193 10.95 17.73 -46.23
C PRO A 193 11.70 18.32 -45.05
N ILE A 194 11.69 17.61 -43.92
CA ILE A 194 12.27 18.07 -42.65
C ILE A 194 13.78 17.85 -42.66
N PHE A 195 14.19 16.79 -43.35
CA PHE A 195 15.57 16.34 -43.47
C PHE A 195 16.06 16.45 -44.90
N LEU A 196 17.36 16.68 -45.07
CA LEU A 196 17.97 16.84 -46.40
C LEU A 196 17.89 15.52 -47.18
N PHE A 197 17.99 14.37 -46.52
CA PHE A 197 17.83 13.05 -47.16
C PHE A 197 16.42 12.78 -47.69
N GLN A 198 15.40 13.51 -47.24
CA GLN A 198 14.02 13.39 -47.75
C GLN A 198 13.80 14.22 -49.02
N VAL A 199 14.72 15.13 -49.34
CA VAL A 199 14.64 15.97 -50.54
C VAL A 199 15.09 15.14 -51.74
N LEU A 200 14.17 14.93 -52.70
CA LEU A 200 14.50 14.36 -54.00
C LEU A 200 15.40 15.35 -54.77
N LEU A 201 16.67 14.97 -54.94
CA LEU A 201 17.68 15.80 -55.57
C LEU A 201 17.60 15.78 -57.12
N ASP A 202 16.78 14.92 -57.71
CA ASP A 202 16.71 14.69 -59.16
C ASP A 202 16.51 15.99 -59.95
N LYS A 203 15.65 16.89 -59.46
CA LYS A 203 15.41 18.20 -60.09
C LYS A 203 16.64 19.11 -60.04
N TYR A 204 17.38 19.07 -58.93
CA TYR A 204 18.61 19.86 -58.77
C TYR A 204 19.72 19.31 -59.67
N LEU A 205 19.91 17.98 -59.70
CA LEU A 205 20.89 17.33 -60.58
C LEU A 205 20.59 17.61 -62.05
N ALA A 206 19.33 17.56 -62.47
CA ALA A 206 18.94 17.91 -63.85
C ALA A 206 19.27 19.37 -64.20
N CYS A 207 19.08 20.32 -63.27
CA CYS A 207 19.48 21.71 -63.46
C CYS A 207 21.00 21.89 -63.54
N GLU A 208 21.76 21.17 -62.72
CA GLU A 208 23.22 21.18 -62.76
C GLU A 208 23.75 20.57 -64.06
N GLU A 209 23.18 19.46 -64.52
CA GLU A 209 23.48 18.86 -65.84
C GLU A 209 23.21 19.86 -66.97
N GLN A 210 22.05 20.53 -66.99
CA GLN A 210 21.76 21.56 -67.97
C GLN A 210 22.76 22.73 -67.90
N SER A 211 23.17 23.13 -66.70
CA SER A 211 24.15 24.20 -66.49
C SER A 211 25.53 23.80 -67.03
N THR A 212 25.97 22.54 -66.82
CA THR A 212 27.20 22.03 -67.44
C THR A 212 27.09 21.96 -68.96
N ALA A 213 25.96 21.49 -69.50
CA ALA A 213 25.74 21.41 -70.93
C ALA A 213 25.84 22.79 -71.58
N THR A 214 25.17 23.80 -71.02
CA THR A 214 25.26 25.19 -71.52
C THR A 214 26.66 25.77 -71.40
N LEU A 215 27.39 25.48 -70.31
CA LEU A 215 28.78 25.93 -70.14
C LEU A 215 29.74 25.24 -71.14
N THR A 216 29.53 23.96 -71.44
CA THR A 216 30.32 23.26 -72.49
C THR A 216 30.02 23.82 -73.87
N GLN A 217 28.76 24.15 -74.17
CA GLN A 217 28.38 24.81 -75.42
C GLN A 217 29.00 26.21 -75.53
N PHE A 218 28.91 27.03 -74.48
CA PHE A 218 29.55 28.35 -74.40
C PHE A 218 31.07 28.23 -74.60
N THR A 219 31.69 27.21 -74.02
CA THR A 219 33.13 26.98 -74.16
C THR A 219 33.48 26.61 -75.61
N LYS A 220 32.69 25.74 -76.25
CA LYS A 220 32.83 25.40 -77.68
C LYS A 220 32.69 26.63 -78.57
N GLU A 221 31.64 27.42 -78.37
CA GLU A 221 31.36 28.60 -79.19
C GLU A 221 32.40 29.71 -79.04
N HIS A 222 32.96 29.93 -77.85
CA HIS A 222 33.88 31.06 -77.62
C HIS A 222 35.37 30.70 -77.60
N PHE A 223 35.73 29.44 -77.33
CA PHE A 223 37.12 28.96 -77.27
C PHE A 223 37.50 27.94 -78.35
N PHE A 224 36.57 27.52 -79.21
CA PHE A 224 36.91 26.67 -80.36
C PHE A 224 36.36 27.25 -81.67
N GLU A 225 35.10 27.68 -81.71
CA GLU A 225 34.44 28.16 -82.93
C GLU A 225 34.52 29.70 -83.10
N GLY A 226 34.59 30.44 -82.00
CA GLY A 226 34.79 31.90 -82.01
C GLY A 226 36.20 32.29 -82.42
N LEU A 227 37.15 31.34 -82.37
CA LEU A 227 38.48 31.52 -82.93
C LEU A 227 38.41 31.49 -84.44
N THR A 228 37.75 30.49 -85.04
CA THR A 228 37.62 30.40 -86.49
C THR A 228 36.83 31.56 -87.09
N LYS A 229 35.79 32.10 -86.44
CA LYS A 229 35.06 33.29 -86.95
C LYS A 229 35.79 34.63 -86.79
N CYS A 230 36.71 34.76 -85.82
CA CYS A 230 37.59 35.94 -85.75
C CYS A 230 38.78 35.83 -86.72
N ILE A 231 38.92 34.67 -87.38
CA ILE A 231 39.96 34.34 -88.34
C ILE A 231 39.29 34.13 -89.71
N GLU A 232 38.85 35.22 -90.32
CA GLU A 232 38.70 35.25 -91.80
C GLU A 232 39.96 35.86 -92.43
N GLY A 233 41.13 35.74 -91.78
CA GLY A 233 42.36 36.38 -92.24
C GLY A 233 43.71 35.70 -91.94
N SER A 234 43.77 34.56 -91.25
CA SER A 234 45.02 33.78 -91.13
C SER A 234 44.75 32.42 -90.50
N ASP A 235 44.59 31.40 -91.35
CA ASP A 235 44.72 30.00 -90.91
C ASP A 235 46.14 29.83 -90.37
N ASP A 236 46.30 29.90 -89.04
CA ASP A 236 47.08 28.96 -88.23
C ASP A 236 47.35 29.51 -86.81
N ASP A 237 46.96 28.68 -85.84
CA ASP A 237 47.55 28.48 -84.52
C ASP A 237 47.54 29.59 -83.46
N PHE A 238 46.61 29.40 -82.51
CA PHE A 238 46.70 29.94 -81.15
C PHE A 238 47.72 29.16 -80.34
N GLN A 239 49.00 29.37 -80.61
CA GLN A 239 50.04 29.01 -79.67
C GLN A 239 50.22 30.14 -78.66
N LEU A 240 49.57 29.95 -77.52
CA LEU A 240 49.93 30.58 -76.26
C LEU A 240 51.44 30.43 -76.11
N LEU A 241 52.21 31.54 -76.12
CA LEU A 241 53.68 31.55 -76.08
C LEU A 241 54.25 30.42 -75.21
N GLN A 242 54.62 29.31 -75.85
CA GLN A 242 55.57 28.38 -75.28
C GLN A 242 56.92 28.98 -75.61
N LEU A 243 57.53 29.57 -74.58
CA LEU A 243 58.94 29.92 -74.55
C LEU A 243 59.72 28.61 -74.50
N ASP A 244 59.75 27.85 -75.60
CA ASP A 244 60.75 26.82 -75.78
C ASP A 244 61.36 26.96 -77.17
N ASP A 245 62.68 26.98 -77.12
CA ASP A 245 63.61 27.18 -78.20
C ASP A 245 63.37 26.16 -79.33
N GLU A 246 63.17 26.64 -80.56
CA GLU A 246 64.05 26.38 -81.71
C GLU A 246 63.56 27.23 -82.89
N ALA A 247 64.51 27.77 -83.65
CA ALA A 247 64.31 28.67 -84.77
C ALA A 247 63.64 27.96 -85.98
N GLN A 248 62.35 27.67 -85.88
CA GLN A 248 61.53 27.43 -87.05
C GLN A 248 61.17 28.79 -87.66
N HIS A 249 61.59 28.98 -88.91
CA HIS A 249 61.28 30.15 -89.71
C HIS A 249 59.76 30.27 -89.85
N ASP A 250 59.15 31.14 -89.03
CA ASP A 250 57.77 31.56 -89.22
C ASP A 250 57.66 32.28 -90.58
N PRO A 251 56.98 31.70 -91.59
CA PRO A 251 56.74 32.37 -92.87
C PRO A 251 55.99 33.69 -92.67
N ASP A 252 55.18 33.74 -91.61
CA ASP A 252 54.38 34.87 -91.16
C ASP A 252 55.23 36.06 -90.65
N LEU A 253 56.36 35.77 -90.01
CA LEU A 253 57.30 36.80 -89.56
C LEU A 253 58.05 37.39 -90.76
N GLU A 254 58.36 36.55 -91.76
CA GLU A 254 59.03 36.98 -92.98
C GLU A 254 58.13 37.88 -93.83
N GLU A 255 56.83 37.57 -93.95
CA GLU A 255 55.84 38.44 -94.59
C GLU A 255 55.64 39.76 -93.84
N LYS A 256 55.54 39.72 -92.52
CA LYS A 256 55.47 40.94 -91.68
C LYS A 256 56.73 41.80 -91.83
N CYS A 257 57.91 41.18 -91.92
CA CYS A 257 59.16 41.89 -92.20
C CYS A 257 59.18 42.50 -93.61
N LYS A 258 58.64 41.82 -94.62
CA LYS A 258 58.49 42.35 -95.98
C LYS A 258 57.55 43.54 -96.02
N GLU A 259 56.41 43.47 -95.33
CA GLU A 259 55.46 44.59 -95.21
C GLU A 259 56.06 45.76 -94.41
N MET A 260 56.81 45.50 -93.34
CA MET A 260 57.54 46.52 -92.60
C MET A 260 58.56 47.24 -93.49
N MET A 261 59.34 46.49 -94.28
CA MET A 261 60.26 47.07 -95.25
C MET A 261 59.52 47.90 -96.31
N ARG A 262 58.37 47.43 -96.79
CA ARG A 262 57.51 48.19 -97.72
C ARG A 262 57.05 49.51 -97.12
N LEU A 263 56.58 49.51 -95.87
CA LEU A 263 56.16 50.71 -95.14
C LEU A 263 57.32 51.67 -94.89
N GLN A 264 58.50 51.17 -94.52
CA GLN A 264 59.70 51.99 -94.37
C GLN A 264 60.09 52.65 -95.70
N LEU A 265 60.11 51.91 -96.82
CA LEU A 265 60.43 52.46 -98.14
C LEU A 265 59.39 53.51 -98.58
N ALA A 266 58.11 53.23 -98.37
CA ALA A 266 57.04 54.19 -98.64
C ALA A 266 57.22 55.47 -97.80
N TYR A 267 57.50 55.32 -96.51
CA TYR A 267 57.76 56.45 -95.60
C TYR A 267 59.00 57.25 -96.00
N ILE A 268 60.11 56.59 -96.35
CA ILE A 268 61.33 57.25 -96.83
C ILE A 268 61.03 58.09 -98.06
N SER A 269 60.33 57.51 -99.05
CA SER A 269 59.98 58.21 -100.29
C SER A 269 59.04 59.39 -100.06
N ALA A 270 58.02 59.23 -99.21
CA ALA A 270 57.07 60.28 -98.87
C ALA A 270 57.72 61.41 -98.06
N ARG A 271 58.58 61.06 -97.09
CA ARG A 271 59.31 62.02 -96.25
C ARG A 271 60.32 62.81 -97.08
N HIS A 272 61.03 62.16 -97.99
CA HIS A 272 61.94 62.83 -98.91
C HIS A 272 61.22 63.84 -99.81
N LYS A 273 60.11 63.44 -100.46
CA LYS A 273 59.27 64.35 -101.26
C LYS A 273 58.69 65.50 -100.44
N LEU A 274 58.29 65.24 -99.19
CA LEU A 274 57.77 66.27 -98.29
C LEU A 274 58.85 67.31 -97.93
N ILE A 275 60.08 66.86 -97.65
CA ILE A 275 61.19 67.78 -97.36
C ILE A 275 61.55 68.59 -98.61
N GLU A 276 61.61 67.95 -99.78
CA GLU A 276 61.91 68.62 -101.04
C GLU A 276 60.86 69.69 -101.40
N THR A 277 59.56 69.36 -101.27
CA THR A 277 58.47 70.31 -101.51
C THR A 277 58.45 71.44 -100.49
N LYS A 278 58.72 71.16 -99.20
CA LYS A 278 58.88 72.21 -98.18
C LYS A 278 60.06 73.13 -98.49
N ALA A 279 61.19 72.59 -98.92
CA ALA A 279 62.37 73.38 -99.31
C ALA A 279 62.09 74.24 -100.55
N LYS A 280 61.43 73.69 -101.58
CA LYS A 280 60.98 74.43 -102.77
C LYS A 280 60.02 75.56 -102.39
N ASN A 281 59.02 75.27 -101.54
CA ASN A 281 58.08 76.28 -101.05
C ASN A 281 58.77 77.38 -100.24
N ALA A 282 59.73 77.03 -99.37
CA ALA A 282 60.50 78.00 -98.61
C ALA A 282 61.38 78.87 -99.54
N SER A 283 62.00 78.25 -100.56
CA SER A 283 62.78 78.96 -101.57
C SER A 283 61.93 79.94 -102.40
N ILE A 284 60.75 79.51 -102.86
CA ILE A 284 59.81 80.39 -103.58
C ILE A 284 59.34 81.53 -102.67
N LYS A 285 59.01 81.25 -101.40
CA LYS A 285 58.63 82.29 -100.42
C LYS A 285 59.76 83.30 -100.19
N ALA A 286 60.99 82.83 -99.99
CA ALA A 286 62.15 83.70 -99.83
C ALA A 286 62.45 84.50 -101.11
N GLY A 287 62.27 83.89 -102.29
CA GLY A 287 62.39 84.56 -103.58
C GLY A 287 61.34 85.65 -103.79
N LEU A 288 60.09 85.39 -103.40
CA LEU A 288 59.02 86.40 -103.39
C LEU A 288 59.35 87.55 -102.44
N GLN A 289 59.76 87.25 -101.20
CA GLN A 289 60.16 88.26 -100.21
C GLN A 289 61.36 89.08 -100.71
N TRP A 290 62.35 88.44 -101.34
CA TRP A 290 63.49 89.13 -101.93
C TRP A 290 63.05 90.01 -103.09
N ALA A 291 62.18 89.52 -104.00
CA ALA A 291 61.68 90.29 -105.12
C ALA A 291 60.83 91.49 -104.65
N GLU A 292 60.02 91.34 -103.61
CA GLU A 292 59.27 92.42 -102.95
C GLU A 292 60.21 93.46 -102.33
N ALA A 293 61.24 93.02 -101.60
CA ALA A 293 62.26 93.89 -101.02
C ALA A 293 63.12 94.60 -102.08
N ASN A 294 63.42 93.93 -103.20
CA ASN A 294 64.18 94.52 -104.29
C ASN A 294 63.33 95.43 -105.20
N ALA A 295 62.05 95.14 -105.40
CA ALA A 295 61.14 96.04 -106.10
C ALA A 295 60.97 97.35 -105.32
N SER A 296 60.89 97.26 -103.99
CA SER A 296 60.89 98.45 -103.12
C SER A 296 62.25 99.16 -103.05
N ALA A 297 63.38 98.44 -103.12
CA ALA A 297 64.73 99.05 -103.20
C ALA A 297 65.05 99.67 -104.58
N ALA A 298 64.57 99.08 -105.68
CA ALA A 298 64.77 99.58 -107.04
C ALA A 298 64.02 100.90 -107.31
N GLN A 299 62.95 101.17 -106.55
CA GLN A 299 62.30 102.49 -106.55
C GLN A 299 63.14 103.58 -105.85
N SER A 300 64.15 103.21 -105.06
CA SER A 300 64.91 104.15 -104.21
C SER A 300 66.42 104.27 -104.50
N GLN A 301 67.00 103.46 -105.40
CA GLN A 301 68.42 103.61 -105.78
C GLN A 301 68.70 103.40 -107.27
N ALA A 302 68.99 104.51 -107.97
CA ALA A 302 69.48 104.53 -109.33
C ALA A 302 70.84 105.23 -109.42
N SER A 303 71.90 104.71 -108.77
CA SER A 303 73.30 105.12 -109.02
C SER A 303 74.30 104.27 -108.22
N GLN A 304 74.88 103.23 -108.85
CA GLN A 304 76.23 102.71 -108.57
C GLN A 304 76.56 101.59 -109.58
N LYS A 305 77.22 101.93 -110.70
CA LYS A 305 77.49 101.00 -111.81
C LYS A 305 78.89 100.35 -111.80
N ASP A 306 79.83 100.81 -110.97
CA ASP A 306 81.25 100.49 -111.21
C ASP A 306 81.88 99.43 -110.27
N LYS A 307 81.11 98.81 -109.36
CA LYS A 307 81.55 97.66 -108.53
C LYS A 307 80.73 96.38 -108.75
N LEU A 308 79.90 96.35 -109.80
CA LEU A 308 79.02 95.23 -110.13
C LEU A 308 79.75 93.96 -110.59
N PRO A 309 80.76 93.97 -111.48
CA PRO A 309 81.25 92.73 -112.07
C PRO A 309 81.96 91.83 -111.04
N VAL A 310 82.77 92.40 -110.14
CA VAL A 310 83.50 91.66 -109.10
C VAL A 310 82.55 91.11 -108.02
N ARG A 311 81.47 91.84 -107.70
CA ARG A 311 80.45 91.39 -106.74
C ARG A 311 79.51 90.35 -107.35
N ILE A 312 79.23 90.45 -108.65
CA ILE A 312 78.49 89.41 -109.40
C ILE A 312 79.31 88.13 -109.46
N SER A 313 80.62 88.18 -109.71
CA SER A 313 81.47 86.98 -109.68
C SER A 313 81.54 86.37 -108.29
N SER A 314 81.70 87.17 -107.22
CA SER A 314 81.73 86.63 -105.85
C SER A 314 80.40 86.01 -105.43
N LEU A 315 79.26 86.64 -105.77
CA LEU A 315 77.93 86.08 -105.51
C LEU A 315 77.65 84.82 -106.34
N LYS A 316 78.18 84.73 -107.56
CA LYS A 316 78.08 83.52 -108.40
C LYS A 316 78.90 82.38 -107.81
N ASP A 317 80.08 82.67 -107.29
CA ASP A 317 80.92 81.70 -106.58
C ASP A 317 80.26 81.26 -105.26
N GLU A 318 79.60 82.17 -104.52
CA GLU A 318 78.81 81.84 -103.33
C GLU A 318 77.55 81.03 -103.68
N THR A 319 76.85 81.37 -104.76
CA THR A 319 75.67 80.63 -105.24
C THR A 319 76.04 79.22 -105.64
N SER A 320 77.15 79.03 -106.39
CA SER A 320 77.64 77.69 -106.74
C SER A 320 78.10 76.88 -105.52
N LYS A 321 78.72 77.51 -104.51
CA LYS A 321 79.04 76.85 -103.24
C LYS A 321 77.77 76.42 -102.49
N ILE A 322 76.75 77.26 -102.45
CA ILE A 322 75.47 76.95 -101.81
C ILE A 322 74.73 75.85 -102.58
N GLU A 323 74.73 75.88 -103.91
CA GLU A 323 74.16 74.83 -104.77
C GLU A 323 74.86 73.50 -104.54
N ASN A 324 76.19 73.49 -104.49
CA ASN A 324 76.97 72.28 -104.18
C ASN A 324 76.68 71.75 -102.77
N ASN A 325 76.50 72.63 -101.78
CA ASN A 325 76.10 72.23 -100.43
C ASN A 325 74.65 71.71 -100.37
N ILE A 326 73.74 72.26 -101.17
CA ILE A 326 72.37 71.74 -101.31
C ILE A 326 72.40 70.36 -101.98
N GLU A 327 73.25 70.16 -102.97
CA GLU A 327 73.43 68.87 -103.62
C GLU A 327 74.05 67.83 -102.69
N SER A 328 75.07 68.18 -101.91
CA SER A 328 75.67 67.26 -100.93
C SER A 328 74.66 66.89 -99.84
N ILE A 329 73.87 67.85 -99.35
CA ILE A 329 72.79 67.57 -98.39
C ILE A 329 71.72 66.64 -99.00
N LYS A 330 71.32 66.86 -100.25
CA LYS A 330 70.31 66.02 -100.93
C LYS A 330 70.79 64.59 -101.17
N LYS A 331 72.07 64.43 -101.55
CA LYS A 331 72.63 63.12 -101.94
C LYS A 331 73.15 62.31 -100.76
N GLU A 332 73.74 62.95 -99.75
CA GLU A 332 74.50 62.25 -98.69
C GLU A 332 73.78 62.28 -97.34
N THR A 333 73.41 63.46 -96.83
CA THR A 333 72.94 63.58 -95.43
C THR A 333 71.44 63.31 -95.29
N LEU A 334 70.63 63.76 -96.25
CA LEU A 334 69.17 63.62 -96.21
C LEU A 334 68.71 62.15 -96.28
N PRO A 335 69.25 61.27 -97.14
CA PRO A 335 68.83 59.87 -97.19
C PRO A 335 69.17 59.09 -95.91
N GLY A 336 70.31 59.39 -95.26
CA GLY A 336 70.72 58.77 -94.00
C GLY A 336 69.76 59.10 -92.85
N LEU A 337 69.49 60.40 -92.63
CA LEU A 337 68.58 60.86 -91.58
C LEU A 337 67.14 60.39 -91.81
N VAL A 338 66.67 60.35 -93.06
CA VAL A 338 65.34 59.84 -93.39
C VAL A 338 65.26 58.34 -93.14
N ARG A 339 66.32 57.57 -93.40
CA ARG A 339 66.40 56.14 -93.10
C ARG A 339 66.36 55.86 -91.59
N GLU A 340 67.10 56.62 -90.79
CA GLU A 340 67.04 56.53 -89.32
C GLU A 340 65.63 56.86 -88.81
N SER A 341 65.00 57.91 -89.36
CA SER A 341 63.63 58.26 -88.99
C SER A 341 62.60 57.19 -89.40
N ALA A 342 62.88 56.40 -90.45
CA ALA A 342 62.05 55.29 -90.88
C ALA A 342 62.21 54.07 -89.98
N GLN A 343 63.42 53.82 -89.45
CA GLN A 343 63.64 52.75 -88.46
C GLN A 343 62.87 53.00 -87.16
N LEU A 344 62.72 54.27 -86.76
CA LEU A 344 61.90 54.65 -85.60
C LEU A 344 60.40 54.35 -85.79
N LEU A 345 59.93 54.17 -87.03
CA LEU A 345 58.54 53.78 -87.32
C LEU A 345 58.21 52.35 -86.86
N ASN A 346 59.21 51.49 -86.71
CA ASN A 346 59.00 50.10 -86.29
C ASN A 346 58.43 50.02 -84.87
N MET A 347 58.88 50.90 -83.98
CA MET A 347 58.50 50.85 -82.56
C MET A 347 56.99 51.06 -82.34
N PRO A 348 56.33 52.10 -82.93
CA PRO A 348 54.88 52.24 -82.85
C PRO A 348 54.09 51.09 -83.47
N ILE A 349 54.56 50.52 -84.59
CA ILE A 349 53.84 49.44 -85.28
C ILE A 349 53.88 48.17 -84.43
N VAL A 350 55.07 47.76 -83.99
CA VAL A 350 55.26 46.59 -83.13
C VAL A 350 54.50 46.78 -81.80
N LYS A 351 54.51 47.99 -81.22
CA LYS A 351 53.71 48.30 -80.04
C LYS A 351 52.21 48.16 -80.32
N GLY A 352 51.72 48.62 -81.47
CA GLY A 352 50.32 48.47 -81.87
C GLY A 352 49.92 46.99 -82.00
N ASP A 353 50.80 46.16 -82.57
CA ASP A 353 50.58 44.72 -82.68
C ASP A 353 50.50 44.05 -81.30
N TYR A 354 51.43 44.40 -80.39
CA TYR A 354 51.38 43.91 -79.01
C TYR A 354 50.17 44.43 -78.24
N ASP A 355 49.78 45.68 -78.40
CA ASP A 355 48.58 46.24 -77.77
C ASP A 355 47.32 45.50 -78.26
N MET A 356 47.27 45.13 -79.55
CA MET A 356 46.19 44.32 -80.14
C MET A 356 46.18 42.88 -79.61
N GLN A 357 47.35 42.24 -79.50
CA GLN A 357 47.48 40.92 -78.86
C GLN A 357 47.06 40.97 -77.39
N MET A 358 47.52 41.96 -76.62
CA MET A 358 47.15 42.15 -75.23
C MET A 358 45.64 42.38 -75.06
N ALA A 359 45.01 43.16 -75.95
CA ALA A 359 43.56 43.35 -75.93
C ALA A 359 42.81 42.01 -76.17
N ARG A 360 43.26 41.20 -77.13
CA ARG A 360 42.73 39.85 -77.36
C ARG A 360 42.88 38.96 -76.12
N HIS A 361 44.08 38.90 -75.54
CA HIS A 361 44.33 38.11 -74.34
C HIS A 361 43.46 38.56 -73.16
N LYS A 362 43.27 39.86 -72.94
CA LYS A 362 42.36 40.37 -71.90
C LYS A 362 40.92 39.88 -72.07
N VAL A 363 40.43 39.80 -73.31
CA VAL A 363 39.09 39.25 -73.60
C VAL A 363 39.06 37.74 -73.30
N TYR A 364 40.09 36.99 -73.64
CA TYR A 364 40.20 35.57 -73.29
C TYR A 364 40.24 35.34 -71.79
N THR A 365 41.09 36.07 -71.06
CA THR A 365 41.18 35.98 -69.60
C THR A 365 39.83 36.30 -68.96
N SER A 366 39.15 37.36 -69.39
CA SER A 366 37.82 37.70 -68.87
C SER A 366 36.77 36.60 -69.11
N ARG A 367 36.81 35.93 -70.27
CA ARG A 367 35.93 34.79 -70.57
C ARG A 367 36.30 33.55 -69.76
N GLN A 368 37.59 33.29 -69.56
CA GLN A 368 38.08 32.20 -68.71
C GLN A 368 37.66 32.42 -67.26
N ASP A 369 37.78 33.64 -66.74
CA ASP A 369 37.33 34.01 -65.39
C ASP A 369 35.83 33.75 -65.22
N LEU A 370 35.02 34.05 -66.24
CA LEU A 370 33.60 33.74 -66.23
C LEU A 370 33.35 32.23 -66.09
N VAL A 371 33.98 31.42 -66.95
CA VAL A 371 33.86 29.95 -66.91
C VAL A 371 34.33 29.40 -65.56
N CYS A 372 35.50 29.83 -65.07
CA CYS A 372 36.03 29.48 -63.77
C CYS A 372 35.05 29.87 -62.64
N SER A 373 34.43 31.04 -62.70
CA SER A 373 33.47 31.48 -61.69
C SER A 373 32.22 30.59 -61.65
N HIS A 374 31.72 30.14 -62.81
CA HIS A 374 30.59 29.22 -62.90
C HIS A 374 30.94 27.83 -62.37
N LEU A 375 32.10 27.29 -62.75
CA LEU A 375 32.59 26.01 -62.23
C LEU A 375 32.84 26.05 -60.73
N MET A 376 33.38 27.15 -60.21
CA MET A 376 33.56 27.35 -58.77
C MET A 376 32.22 27.42 -58.02
N LYS A 377 31.20 28.08 -58.59
CA LYS A 377 29.85 28.12 -58.00
C LYS A 377 29.22 26.72 -57.96
N GLN A 378 29.35 25.97 -59.04
CA GLN A 378 28.85 24.59 -59.12
C GLN A 378 29.59 23.67 -58.14
N ARG A 379 30.92 23.80 -58.03
CA ARG A 379 31.68 23.05 -57.04
C ARG A 379 31.26 23.41 -55.61
N ALA A 380 31.11 24.70 -55.33
CA ALA A 380 30.68 25.17 -54.02
C ALA A 380 29.25 24.69 -53.67
N SER A 381 28.33 24.63 -54.65
CA SER A 381 26.98 24.12 -54.42
C SER A 381 26.99 22.64 -54.04
N PHE A 382 27.79 21.82 -54.73
CA PHE A 382 27.99 20.41 -54.36
C PHE A 382 28.68 20.23 -53.00
N GLU A 383 29.72 21.02 -52.70
CA GLU A 383 30.41 20.95 -51.40
C GLU A 383 29.47 21.35 -50.24
N ILE A 384 28.62 22.36 -50.42
CA ILE A 384 27.61 22.75 -49.42
C ILE A 384 26.58 21.63 -49.23
N LEU A 385 26.12 21.01 -50.32
CA LEU A 385 25.17 19.91 -50.25
C LEU A 385 25.77 18.70 -49.51
N LEU A 386 27.00 18.32 -49.85
CA LEU A 386 27.74 17.25 -49.18
C LEU A 386 27.92 17.56 -47.69
N LEU A 387 28.35 18.78 -47.35
CA LEU A 387 28.49 19.22 -45.97
C LEU A 387 27.13 19.17 -45.23
N GLY A 388 26.05 19.55 -45.89
CA GLY A 388 24.68 19.43 -45.38
C GLY A 388 24.35 17.99 -44.98
N PHE A 389 24.62 17.02 -45.86
CA PHE A 389 24.42 15.60 -45.59
C PHE A 389 25.33 15.09 -44.46
N GLU A 390 26.60 15.48 -44.43
CA GLU A 390 27.50 15.09 -43.34
C GLU A 390 27.05 15.63 -41.98
N LEU A 391 26.64 16.90 -41.93
CA LEU A 391 26.15 17.53 -40.71
C LEU A 391 24.85 16.86 -40.23
N GLU A 392 23.94 16.56 -41.15
CA GLU A 392 22.73 15.80 -40.86
C GLU A 392 23.09 14.41 -40.33
N LEU A 393 23.96 13.66 -40.99
CA LEU A 393 24.41 12.34 -40.56
C LEU A 393 25.04 12.38 -39.15
N ARG A 394 25.88 13.38 -38.85
CA ARG A 394 26.46 13.57 -37.51
C ARG A 394 25.37 13.85 -36.47
N LYS A 395 24.39 14.69 -36.78
CA LYS A 395 23.24 14.95 -35.90
C LYS A 395 22.42 13.69 -35.67
N GLN A 396 22.14 12.92 -36.73
CA GLN A 396 21.40 11.66 -36.62
C GLN A 396 22.13 10.63 -35.77
N ARG A 397 23.46 10.50 -35.91
CA ARG A 397 24.28 9.64 -35.04
C ARG A 397 24.23 10.09 -33.58
N ASN A 398 24.27 11.39 -33.32
CA ASN A 398 24.13 11.92 -31.96
C ASN A 398 22.75 11.60 -31.37
N VAL A 399 21.67 11.88 -32.11
CA VAL A 399 20.30 11.52 -31.71
C VAL A 399 20.19 10.02 -31.42
N ASN A 400 20.74 9.16 -32.28
CA ASN A 400 20.75 7.72 -32.04
C ASN A 400 21.51 7.35 -30.76
N SER A 401 22.69 7.94 -30.52
CA SER A 401 23.45 7.70 -29.28
C SER A 401 22.70 8.14 -28.02
N GLN A 402 21.96 9.25 -28.09
CA GLN A 402 21.13 9.74 -26.99
C GLN A 402 19.92 8.82 -26.74
N LEU A 403 19.28 8.34 -27.81
CA LEU A 403 18.19 7.38 -27.72
C LEU A 403 18.67 6.04 -27.14
N GLU A 404 19.84 5.55 -27.55
CA GLU A 404 20.45 4.33 -27.00
C GLU A 404 20.74 4.49 -25.50
N ALA A 405 21.31 5.62 -25.08
CA ALA A 405 21.54 5.92 -23.66
C ALA A 405 20.21 5.92 -22.87
N LEU A 406 19.18 6.58 -23.40
CA LEU A 406 17.86 6.64 -22.77
C LEU A 406 17.22 5.24 -22.66
N ILE A 407 17.35 4.40 -23.69
CA ILE A 407 16.88 3.01 -23.66
C ILE A 407 17.61 2.22 -22.57
N GLN A 408 18.92 2.39 -22.43
CA GLN A 408 19.69 1.72 -21.38
C GLN A 408 19.26 2.18 -19.98
N GLU A 409 19.11 3.48 -19.76
CA GLU A 409 18.62 4.03 -18.49
C GLU A 409 17.23 3.50 -18.13
N LEU A 410 16.30 3.50 -19.10
CA LEU A 410 14.95 2.96 -18.90
C LEU A 410 14.98 1.46 -18.59
N ARG A 411 15.78 0.65 -19.31
CA ARG A 411 15.95 -0.78 -19.03
C ARG A 411 16.49 -1.03 -17.63
N GLN A 412 17.55 -0.35 -17.23
CA GLN A 412 18.08 -0.46 -15.87
C GLN A 412 17.06 -0.03 -14.82
N SER A 413 16.27 1.01 -15.08
CA SER A 413 15.20 1.45 -14.18
C SER A 413 14.10 0.40 -14.04
N ALA A 414 13.73 -0.26 -15.15
CA ALA A 414 12.74 -1.32 -15.19
C ALA A 414 13.23 -2.57 -14.45
N GLU A 415 14.49 -2.97 -14.65
CA GLU A 415 15.13 -4.07 -13.93
C GLU A 415 15.19 -3.80 -12.42
N ARG A 416 15.59 -2.58 -12.00
CA ARG A 416 15.57 -2.19 -10.58
C ARG A 416 14.15 -2.23 -10.00
N LEU A 417 13.16 -1.78 -10.76
CA LEU A 417 11.75 -1.82 -10.34
C LEU A 417 11.27 -3.27 -10.21
N GLN A 418 11.62 -4.14 -11.15
CA GLN A 418 11.29 -5.56 -11.13
C GLN A 418 11.96 -6.28 -9.95
N ALA A 419 13.24 -6.02 -9.70
CA ALA A 419 13.96 -6.56 -8.55
C ALA A 419 13.32 -6.12 -7.22
N ARG A 420 12.97 -4.82 -7.10
CA ARG A 420 12.23 -4.32 -5.93
C ARG A 420 10.86 -4.98 -5.81
N SER A 421 10.15 -5.17 -6.92
CA SER A 421 8.85 -5.85 -6.93
C SER A 421 8.98 -7.30 -6.46
N MET A 422 10.01 -8.03 -6.89
CA MET A 422 10.29 -9.39 -6.42
C MET A 422 10.59 -9.40 -4.92
N MET A 423 11.45 -8.50 -4.43
CA MET A 423 11.74 -8.37 -3.00
C MET A 423 10.49 -8.06 -2.17
N MET A 424 9.58 -7.22 -2.67
CA MET A 424 8.31 -6.91 -2.01
C MET A 424 7.29 -8.08 -2.10
N SER A 425 7.44 -8.95 -3.10
CA SER A 425 6.59 -10.13 -3.30
C SER A 425 7.10 -11.37 -2.55
N ASP A 426 8.31 -11.33 -2.00
CA ASP A 426 8.87 -12.41 -1.19
C ASP A 426 8.08 -12.56 0.11
N THR A 427 7.17 -13.54 0.12
CA THR A 427 6.35 -13.93 1.27
C THR A 427 7.20 -14.32 2.48
N SER A 428 8.49 -14.63 2.29
CA SER A 428 9.45 -14.94 3.35
C SER A 428 9.73 -13.74 4.29
N LEU A 429 9.61 -12.50 3.79
CA LEU A 429 9.71 -11.29 4.61
C LEU A 429 8.43 -11.06 5.44
N MET A 430 7.26 -11.46 4.92
CA MET A 430 6.00 -11.52 5.67
C MET A 430 5.97 -12.70 6.66
N ALA A 431 6.75 -13.76 6.41
CA ALA A 431 6.88 -14.95 7.24
C ALA A 431 7.92 -14.82 8.38
N SER A 432 8.33 -13.61 8.77
CA SER A 432 9.05 -13.43 10.04
C SER A 432 8.19 -13.81 11.26
N ASN A 433 6.88 -14.01 11.07
CA ASN A 433 6.06 -14.86 11.91
C ASN A 433 6.40 -16.35 11.67
N LYS A 434 7.65 -16.75 11.94
CA LYS A 434 7.89 -18.14 12.34
C LYS A 434 6.96 -18.41 13.53
N PRO A 435 6.16 -19.49 13.56
CA PRO A 435 5.40 -19.83 14.75
C PRO A 435 6.40 -19.88 15.89
N ARG A 436 6.27 -18.96 16.85
CA ARG A 436 7.22 -18.85 17.96
C ARG A 436 7.15 -20.16 18.72
N VAL A 437 8.17 -21.00 18.55
CA VAL A 437 8.19 -22.34 19.15
C VAL A 437 8.24 -22.20 20.68
N SER A 438 9.01 -21.23 21.18
CA SER A 438 9.06 -20.87 22.60
C SER A 438 8.02 -19.81 22.95
N ILE A 439 7.43 -19.94 24.14
CA ILE A 439 6.62 -18.90 24.77
C ILE A 439 7.53 -17.74 25.14
N ASP A 440 7.08 -16.54 24.82
CA ASP A 440 7.76 -15.29 25.15
C ASP A 440 7.68 -15.03 26.66
N SER A 441 8.80 -14.64 27.29
CA SER A 441 8.87 -14.36 28.74
C SER A 441 7.94 -13.22 29.18
N LYS A 442 7.45 -12.43 28.23
CA LYS A 442 6.47 -11.37 28.44
C LYS A 442 5.01 -11.82 28.44
N ASP A 443 4.72 -13.10 28.16
CA ASP A 443 3.36 -13.64 28.24
C ASP A 443 3.15 -14.37 29.58
N PRO A 444 2.69 -13.65 30.64
CA PRO A 444 2.46 -14.25 31.96
C PRO A 444 1.30 -15.25 31.93
N SER A 445 0.40 -15.17 30.95
CA SER A 445 -0.79 -16.02 30.86
C SER A 445 -0.41 -17.42 30.42
N SER A 446 0.34 -17.53 29.32
CA SER A 446 0.86 -18.81 28.85
C SER A 446 1.85 -19.41 29.87
N HIS A 447 2.69 -18.59 30.51
CA HIS A 447 3.56 -19.05 31.59
C HIS A 447 2.77 -19.56 32.81
N GLY A 448 1.70 -18.87 33.20
CA GLY A 448 0.82 -19.28 34.31
C GLY A 448 0.08 -20.58 34.02
N LEU A 449 -0.45 -20.76 32.80
CA LEU A 449 -1.08 -22.01 32.37
C LEU A 449 -0.09 -23.18 32.37
N PHE A 450 1.14 -22.95 31.92
CA PHE A 450 2.21 -23.95 32.04
C PHE A 450 2.51 -24.33 33.48
N GLN A 451 2.57 -23.36 34.39
CA GLN A 451 2.85 -23.62 35.80
C GLN A 451 1.69 -24.36 36.47
N LEU A 452 0.45 -24.05 36.09
CA LEU A 452 -0.74 -24.75 36.58
C LEU A 452 -0.76 -26.23 36.12
N LEU A 453 -0.29 -26.50 34.89
CA LEU A 453 -0.35 -27.83 34.28
C LEU A 453 0.88 -28.73 34.57
N ASP A 454 2.10 -28.18 34.69
CA ASP A 454 3.34 -28.95 34.98
C ASP A 454 3.67 -28.97 36.49
N GLY A 455 3.00 -28.14 37.31
CA GLY A 455 3.39 -27.88 38.71
C GLY A 455 4.71 -27.12 38.83
N ASP A 456 5.26 -26.97 40.06
CA ASP A 456 6.53 -26.28 40.33
C ASP A 456 7.78 -27.06 39.86
N ASN A 457 7.71 -27.74 38.72
CA ASN A 457 8.86 -28.39 38.10
C ASN A 457 9.70 -27.35 37.33
N THR A 458 10.77 -26.89 37.96
CA THR A 458 11.71 -25.87 37.44
C THR A 458 12.69 -26.37 36.36
N GLN A 459 12.51 -27.60 35.86
CA GLN A 459 13.55 -28.29 35.07
C GLN A 459 13.56 -27.95 33.56
N LYS A 460 12.60 -27.18 33.03
CA LYS A 460 12.57 -26.79 31.61
C LYS A 460 12.88 -25.29 31.45
N LEU A 461 14.10 -24.98 30.98
CA LEU A 461 14.57 -23.61 30.70
C LEU A 461 13.80 -22.91 29.56
N PHE A 462 13.20 -23.67 28.64
CA PHE A 462 12.38 -23.13 27.56
C PHE A 462 11.00 -23.78 27.59
N ARG A 463 9.96 -22.97 27.77
CA ARG A 463 8.56 -23.40 27.70
C ARG A 463 8.10 -23.23 26.25
N THR A 464 7.64 -24.31 25.64
CA THR A 464 7.33 -24.40 24.20
C THR A 464 5.84 -24.62 24.01
N TYR A 465 5.15 -23.95 23.09
CA TYR A 465 3.69 -24.14 22.93
C TYR A 465 3.27 -25.61 22.68
N SER A 466 4.08 -26.40 21.96
CA SER A 466 3.83 -27.84 21.79
C SER A 466 3.96 -28.65 23.09
N GLY A 467 4.80 -28.19 24.01
CA GLY A 467 4.88 -28.75 25.37
C GLY A 467 3.59 -28.50 26.16
N LEU A 468 2.91 -27.39 25.93
CA LEU A 468 1.65 -27.02 26.63
C LEU A 468 0.57 -27.98 26.20
N GLU A 469 0.50 -28.17 24.89
CA GLU A 469 -0.44 -29.05 24.24
C GLU A 469 -0.23 -30.48 24.74
N SER A 470 1.02 -30.94 24.84
CA SER A 470 1.32 -32.27 25.39
C SER A 470 0.88 -32.43 26.86
N LEU A 471 1.03 -31.39 27.69
CA LEU A 471 0.59 -31.42 29.09
C LEU A 471 -0.94 -31.36 29.19
N ALA A 472 -1.59 -30.54 28.36
CA ALA A 472 -3.05 -30.48 28.29
C ALA A 472 -3.64 -31.81 27.79
N GLN A 473 -3.00 -32.46 26.82
CA GLN A 473 -3.38 -33.79 26.34
C GLN A 473 -3.22 -34.84 27.44
N LYS A 474 -2.11 -34.83 28.19
CA LYS A 474 -1.93 -35.72 29.36
C LYS A 474 -3.04 -35.53 30.39
N LEU A 475 -3.34 -34.29 30.77
CA LEU A 475 -4.42 -34.00 31.72
C LEU A 475 -5.78 -34.47 31.18
N SER A 476 -6.04 -34.33 29.89
CA SER A 476 -7.28 -34.83 29.28
C SER A 476 -7.39 -36.35 29.31
N LEU A 477 -6.26 -37.06 29.20
CA LEU A 477 -6.21 -38.52 29.34
C LEU A 477 -6.40 -38.92 30.80
N ASP A 478 -5.76 -38.22 31.73
CA ASP A 478 -5.89 -38.47 33.17
C ASP A 478 -7.36 -38.30 33.62
N ILE A 479 -8.05 -37.24 33.16
CA ILE A 479 -9.49 -37.06 33.41
C ILE A 479 -10.30 -38.24 32.89
N LYS A 480 -10.07 -38.67 31.65
CA LYS A 480 -10.78 -39.83 31.07
C LYS A 480 -10.53 -41.10 31.87
N THR A 481 -9.29 -41.36 32.26
CA THR A 481 -8.97 -42.55 33.07
C THR A 481 -9.64 -42.51 34.45
N LEU A 482 -9.75 -41.33 35.07
CA LEU A 482 -10.48 -41.16 36.33
C LEU A 482 -11.99 -41.33 36.15
N GLU A 483 -12.56 -40.83 35.06
CA GLU A 483 -13.96 -41.05 34.70
C GLU A 483 -14.25 -42.55 34.48
N ASP A 484 -13.37 -43.26 33.78
CA ASP A 484 -13.47 -44.71 33.58
C ASP A 484 -13.37 -45.46 34.92
N GLN A 485 -12.43 -45.09 35.80
CA GLN A 485 -12.31 -45.67 37.15
C GLN A 485 -13.55 -45.40 38.01
N LEU A 486 -14.12 -44.20 37.92
CA LEU A 486 -15.35 -43.83 38.61
C LEU A 486 -16.53 -44.66 38.09
N ALA A 487 -16.65 -44.82 36.77
CA ALA A 487 -17.69 -45.64 36.14
C ALA A 487 -17.59 -47.11 36.57
N VAL A 488 -16.37 -47.68 36.61
CA VAL A 488 -16.13 -49.03 37.12
C VAL A 488 -16.52 -49.13 38.59
N SER A 489 -16.13 -48.16 39.43
CA SER A 489 -16.49 -48.16 40.85
C SER A 489 -18.00 -48.02 41.08
N GLN A 490 -18.68 -47.17 40.30
CA GLN A 490 -20.14 -47.05 40.34
C GLN A 490 -20.83 -48.36 39.90
N GLN A 491 -20.31 -49.03 38.88
CA GLN A 491 -20.81 -50.34 38.46
C GLN A 491 -20.62 -51.39 39.56
N GLU A 492 -19.45 -51.46 40.19
CA GLU A 492 -19.19 -52.35 41.33
C GLU A 492 -20.13 -52.08 42.50
N GLN A 493 -20.36 -50.80 42.84
CA GLN A 493 -21.32 -50.40 43.87
C GLN A 493 -22.75 -50.83 43.49
N SER A 494 -23.17 -50.64 42.24
CA SER A 494 -24.50 -51.06 41.77
C SER A 494 -24.69 -52.58 41.84
N LEU A 495 -23.66 -53.36 41.48
CA LEU A 495 -23.68 -54.82 41.59
C LEU A 495 -23.71 -55.26 43.05
N PHE A 496 -22.98 -54.59 43.93
CA PHE A 496 -23.03 -54.85 45.36
C PHE A 496 -24.42 -54.55 45.94
N MET A 497 -25.02 -53.42 45.59
CA MET A 497 -26.38 -53.07 46.00
C MET A 497 -27.41 -54.06 45.47
N SER A 498 -27.29 -54.49 44.20
CA SER A 498 -28.16 -55.51 43.62
C SER A 498 -28.04 -56.86 44.34
N LYS A 499 -26.82 -57.29 44.69
CA LYS A 499 -26.59 -58.48 45.52
C LYS A 499 -27.21 -58.33 46.91
N LEU A 500 -27.08 -57.17 47.53
CA LEU A 500 -27.65 -56.90 48.85
C LEU A 500 -29.18 -56.90 48.81
N GLU A 501 -29.77 -56.31 47.78
CA GLU A 501 -31.22 -56.32 47.56
C GLU A 501 -31.74 -57.74 47.26
N ALA A 502 -31.00 -58.54 46.47
CA ALA A 502 -31.31 -59.94 46.26
C ALA A 502 -31.24 -60.74 47.56
N ASN A 503 -30.22 -60.50 48.41
CA ASN A 503 -30.11 -61.13 49.73
C ASN A 503 -31.23 -60.68 50.69
N MET A 504 -31.67 -59.41 50.61
CA MET A 504 -32.82 -58.95 51.37
C MET A 504 -34.12 -59.59 50.89
N LYS A 505 -34.28 -59.77 49.57
CA LYS A 505 -35.43 -60.49 48.99
C LYS A 505 -35.43 -61.96 49.40
N THR A 506 -34.29 -62.65 49.34
CA THR A 506 -34.23 -64.05 49.82
C THR A 506 -34.53 -64.16 51.31
N LEU A 507 -34.05 -63.22 52.13
CA LEU A 507 -34.42 -63.16 53.54
C LEU A 507 -35.91 -62.87 53.73
N GLN A 508 -36.48 -61.96 52.94
CA GLN A 508 -37.90 -61.63 52.97
C GLN A 508 -38.76 -62.83 52.57
N ASP A 509 -38.40 -63.55 51.50
CA ASP A 509 -39.07 -64.78 51.07
C ASP A 509 -38.96 -65.89 52.11
N TYR A 510 -37.83 -65.99 52.83
CA TYR A 510 -37.64 -66.95 53.92
C TYR A 510 -38.50 -66.61 55.14
N MET A 511 -38.63 -65.32 55.45
CA MET A 511 -39.42 -64.83 56.59
C MET A 511 -40.93 -64.78 56.29
N TYR A 512 -41.31 -64.66 55.02
CA TYR A 512 -42.69 -64.50 54.53
C TYR A 512 -42.97 -65.34 53.27
N PRO A 513 -43.02 -66.68 53.36
CA PRO A 513 -43.24 -67.54 52.19
C PRO A 513 -44.63 -67.36 51.52
N GLU A 514 -45.61 -66.76 52.20
CA GLU A 514 -46.95 -66.46 51.64
C GLU A 514 -47.36 -64.97 51.82
N GLY A 515 -46.40 -64.09 52.10
CA GLY A 515 -46.58 -62.63 52.01
C GLY A 515 -47.37 -61.93 53.12
N THR A 516 -48.01 -62.63 54.07
CA THR A 516 -48.81 -61.96 55.12
C THR A 516 -48.57 -62.36 56.57
N GLU A 517 -47.82 -63.44 56.88
CA GLU A 517 -47.53 -63.83 58.27
C GLU A 517 -46.04 -64.15 58.50
N LEU A 518 -45.47 -63.57 59.55
CA LEU A 518 -44.06 -63.74 59.94
C LEU A 518 -43.86 -65.12 60.57
N VAL A 519 -43.12 -66.02 59.90
CA VAL A 519 -42.85 -67.37 60.43
C VAL A 519 -41.42 -67.46 60.96
N LEU A 520 -41.27 -67.32 62.29
CA LEU A 520 -39.98 -67.45 62.99
C LEU A 520 -39.61 -68.92 63.36
N SER A 521 -40.37 -69.91 62.90
CA SER A 521 -40.17 -71.33 63.23
C SER A 521 -40.19 -72.21 61.99
N THR A 522 -39.17 -73.03 61.78
CA THR A 522 -39.11 -73.96 60.64
C THR A 522 -40.25 -74.98 60.72
N LYS A 523 -40.79 -75.43 59.56
CA LYS A 523 -41.85 -76.45 59.49
C LYS A 523 -41.51 -77.71 60.30
N GLU A 524 -40.23 -78.02 60.43
CA GLU A 524 -39.71 -79.09 61.29
C GLU A 524 -39.95 -78.84 62.78
N VAL A 525 -39.72 -77.63 63.29
CA VAL A 525 -39.93 -77.33 64.72
C VAL A 525 -41.42 -77.26 65.05
N SER A 526 -42.25 -76.75 64.14
CA SER A 526 -43.70 -76.75 64.30
C SER A 526 -44.29 -78.17 64.37
N SER A 527 -43.81 -79.09 63.52
CA SER A 527 -44.25 -80.50 63.56
C SER A 527 -43.81 -81.21 64.83
N HIS A 528 -42.60 -80.93 65.34
CA HIS A 528 -42.14 -81.46 66.63
C HIS A 528 -42.95 -80.91 67.80
N PHE A 529 -43.36 -79.63 67.78
CA PHE A 529 -44.24 -79.06 68.81
C PHE A 529 -45.64 -79.67 68.80
N GLN A 530 -46.21 -79.92 67.62
CA GLN A 530 -47.50 -80.64 67.52
C GLN A 530 -47.39 -82.08 68.04
N GLN A 531 -46.29 -82.79 67.71
CA GLN A 531 -46.03 -84.11 68.27
C GLN A 531 -45.87 -84.08 69.80
N LEU A 532 -45.15 -83.10 70.35
CA LEU A 532 -44.97 -82.93 71.78
C LEU A 532 -46.31 -82.66 72.48
N SER A 533 -47.14 -81.80 71.90
CA SER A 533 -48.48 -81.48 72.42
C SER A 533 -49.38 -82.72 72.46
N SER A 534 -49.34 -83.56 71.42
CA SER A 534 -50.08 -84.84 71.41
C SER A 534 -49.58 -85.85 72.47
N HIS A 535 -48.27 -85.87 72.76
CA HIS A 535 -47.72 -86.70 73.84
C HIS A 535 -48.13 -86.16 75.21
N LEU A 536 -48.21 -84.85 75.37
CA LEU A 536 -48.61 -84.18 76.61
C LEU A 536 -50.08 -84.45 76.93
N GLU A 537 -50.96 -84.46 75.93
CA GLU A 537 -52.36 -84.86 76.09
C GLU A 537 -52.50 -86.34 76.49
N LYS A 538 -51.75 -87.25 75.86
CA LYS A 538 -51.71 -88.67 76.25
C LYS A 538 -51.23 -88.86 77.68
N LEU A 539 -50.19 -88.14 78.09
CA LEU A 539 -49.65 -88.20 79.45
C LEU A 539 -50.66 -87.66 80.48
N ASN A 540 -51.38 -86.59 80.15
CA ASN A 540 -52.46 -86.09 81.00
C ASN A 540 -53.57 -87.13 81.17
N HIS A 541 -53.91 -87.87 80.11
CA HIS A 541 -54.93 -88.91 80.21
C HIS A 541 -54.50 -90.07 81.12
N ILE A 542 -53.23 -90.51 81.00
CA ILE A 542 -52.64 -91.54 81.89
C ILE A 542 -52.58 -91.05 83.35
N LEU A 543 -52.20 -89.79 83.58
CA LEU A 543 -52.17 -89.22 84.93
C LEU A 543 -53.56 -89.21 85.59
N LEU A 544 -54.61 -88.91 84.84
CA LEU A 544 -55.99 -88.97 85.33
C LEU A 544 -56.40 -90.39 85.69
N GLU A 545 -56.01 -91.38 84.88
CA GLU A 545 -56.29 -92.81 85.14
C GLU A 545 -55.57 -93.29 86.41
N VAL A 546 -54.28 -92.95 86.58
CA VAL A 546 -53.51 -93.25 87.79
C VAL A 546 -54.10 -92.55 89.02
N LEU A 547 -54.59 -91.32 88.87
CA LEU A 547 -55.24 -90.60 89.97
C LEU A 547 -56.50 -91.33 90.46
N GLU A 548 -57.30 -91.86 89.54
CA GLU A 548 -58.50 -92.61 89.92
C GLU A 548 -58.14 -93.96 90.55
N ASP A 549 -57.12 -94.65 90.05
CA ASP A 549 -56.56 -95.84 90.69
C ASP A 549 -56.05 -95.55 92.11
N LEU A 550 -55.34 -94.44 92.32
CA LEU A 550 -54.89 -94.01 93.64
C LEU A 550 -56.05 -93.64 94.55
N ARG A 551 -57.14 -93.06 94.03
CA ARG A 551 -58.36 -92.79 94.81
C ARG A 551 -59.04 -94.10 95.21
N VAL A 552 -59.11 -95.09 94.33
CA VAL A 552 -59.66 -96.42 94.63
C VAL A 552 -58.79 -97.11 95.69
N LYS A 553 -57.46 -97.17 95.52
CA LYS A 553 -56.53 -97.74 96.51
C LYS A 553 -56.57 -97.00 97.85
N ARG A 554 -56.75 -95.67 97.84
CA ARG A 554 -56.95 -94.88 99.07
C ARG A 554 -58.24 -95.25 99.78
N LYS A 555 -59.34 -95.46 99.05
CA LYS A 555 -60.61 -95.92 99.63
C LYS A 555 -60.47 -97.32 100.25
N ILE A 556 -59.77 -98.24 99.57
CA ILE A 556 -59.47 -99.58 100.07
C ILE A 556 -58.67 -99.48 101.39
N LEU A 557 -57.56 -98.73 101.39
CA LEU A 557 -56.71 -98.48 102.57
C LEU A 557 -57.45 -97.80 103.74
N GLN A 558 -58.53 -97.06 103.50
CA GLN A 558 -59.33 -96.47 104.57
C GLN A 558 -60.31 -97.46 105.21
N SER A 559 -60.79 -98.45 104.44
CA SER A 559 -61.86 -99.38 104.81
C SER A 559 -61.40 -100.63 105.58
N SER A 560 -60.17 -101.10 105.38
CA SER A 560 -59.61 -102.28 106.05
C SER A 560 -58.62 -101.87 107.15
N LYS A 561 -58.73 -102.48 108.34
CA LYS A 561 -57.75 -102.26 109.44
C LYS A 561 -56.44 -103.03 109.22
N LEU A 562 -56.49 -104.15 108.50
CA LEU A 562 -55.35 -105.01 108.18
C LEU A 562 -54.35 -104.30 107.24
N ASP A 563 -54.84 -103.65 106.18
CA ASP A 563 -53.97 -103.00 105.19
C ASP A 563 -53.31 -101.70 105.70
N LYS A 564 -53.84 -101.10 106.78
CA LYS A 564 -53.18 -99.99 107.48
C LYS A 564 -51.97 -100.46 108.28
N LEU A 565 -52.07 -101.62 108.94
CA LEU A 565 -50.95 -102.25 109.65
C LEU A 565 -49.88 -102.71 108.66
N GLU A 566 -50.27 -103.29 107.52
CA GLU A 566 -49.32 -103.66 106.47
C GLU A 566 -48.61 -102.43 105.88
N LYS A 567 -49.32 -101.32 105.66
CA LYS A 567 -48.70 -100.05 105.23
C LYS A 567 -47.74 -99.48 106.27
N GLU A 568 -48.09 -99.50 107.55
CA GLU A 568 -47.20 -99.04 108.62
C GLU A 568 -45.93 -99.90 108.68
N LEU A 569 -46.05 -101.23 108.57
CA LEU A 569 -44.90 -102.13 108.47
C LEU A 569 -44.05 -101.86 107.20
N TYR A 570 -44.69 -101.60 106.05
CA TYR A 570 -44.01 -101.29 104.80
C TYR A 570 -43.27 -99.93 104.88
N VAL A 571 -43.82 -98.94 105.58
CA VAL A 571 -43.15 -97.66 105.82
C VAL A 571 -41.98 -97.81 106.81
N TYR A 572 -42.16 -98.58 107.89
CA TYR A 572 -41.07 -98.86 108.83
C TYR A 572 -39.92 -99.63 108.19
N PHE A 573 -40.20 -100.55 107.25
CA PHE A 573 -39.18 -101.25 106.48
C PHE A 573 -38.24 -100.33 105.69
N PHE A 574 -38.75 -99.20 105.16
CA PHE A 574 -37.92 -98.28 104.37
C PHE A 574 -37.41 -97.05 105.13
N GLN A 575 -38.03 -96.66 106.26
CA GLN A 575 -37.65 -95.43 106.97
C GLN A 575 -36.85 -95.64 108.27
N ASN A 576 -36.93 -96.80 108.93
CA ASN A 576 -36.12 -97.11 110.12
C ASN A 576 -36.10 -98.62 110.39
N GLU A 577 -35.05 -99.31 109.94
CA GLU A 577 -34.84 -100.75 110.18
C GLU A 577 -34.81 -101.09 111.69
N GLU A 578 -34.28 -100.19 112.52
CA GLU A 578 -34.21 -100.38 113.97
C GLU A 578 -35.60 -100.31 114.65
N LEU A 579 -36.50 -99.45 114.15
CA LEU A 579 -37.89 -99.40 114.62
C LEU A 579 -38.68 -100.61 114.15
N LEU A 580 -38.41 -101.10 112.93
CA LEU A 580 -38.98 -102.36 112.47
C LEU A 580 -38.53 -103.53 113.35
N LYS A 581 -37.24 -103.65 113.68
CA LYS A 581 -36.73 -104.68 114.59
C LYS A 581 -37.40 -104.60 115.97
N SER A 582 -37.61 -103.41 116.52
CA SER A 582 -38.28 -103.27 117.83
C SER A 582 -39.79 -103.55 117.78
N ILE A 583 -40.50 -103.18 116.71
CA ILE A 583 -41.92 -103.49 116.55
C ILE A 583 -42.12 -104.98 116.25
N VAL A 584 -41.26 -105.57 115.42
CA VAL A 584 -41.25 -107.01 115.16
C VAL A 584 -40.84 -107.78 116.41
N GLN A 585 -39.84 -107.35 117.19
CA GLN A 585 -39.53 -107.96 118.50
C GLN A 585 -40.65 -107.77 119.52
N ASN A 586 -41.39 -106.66 119.49
CA ASN A 586 -42.57 -106.46 120.34
C ASN A 586 -43.74 -107.35 119.88
N LEU A 587 -43.91 -107.57 118.59
CA LEU A 587 -44.91 -108.49 118.05
C LEU A 587 -44.51 -109.96 118.27
N GLU A 588 -43.23 -110.30 118.17
CA GLU A 588 -42.67 -111.62 118.49
C GLU A 588 -42.75 -111.87 119.99
N SER A 589 -42.46 -110.89 120.86
CA SER A 589 -42.64 -111.04 122.31
C SER A 589 -44.12 -111.05 122.74
N GLN A 590 -45.02 -110.38 122.01
CA GLN A 590 -46.47 -110.54 122.21
C GLN A 590 -47.01 -111.86 121.65
N ALA A 591 -46.38 -112.44 120.63
CA ALA A 591 -46.71 -113.76 120.10
C ALA A 591 -46.17 -114.89 121.00
N ASP A 592 -44.98 -114.73 121.58
CA ASP A 592 -44.33 -115.75 122.42
C ASP A 592 -44.82 -115.74 123.88
N ILE A 593 -45.39 -114.64 124.40
CA ILE A 593 -46.13 -114.63 125.69
C ILE A 593 -47.50 -115.33 125.56
N HIS A 594 -47.93 -115.67 124.34
CA HIS A 594 -49.19 -116.39 124.08
C HIS A 594 -49.00 -117.80 123.47
N THR A 595 -47.79 -118.35 123.49
CA THR A 595 -47.55 -119.77 123.19
C THR A 595 -46.74 -120.45 124.29
N THR A 596 -47.45 -120.78 125.37
CA THR A 596 -47.32 -122.11 126.00
C THR A 596 -48.39 -123.02 125.42
#